data_AF-A0A2J8ITI7-F1
#
_entry.id   AF-A0A2J8ITI7-F1
#
_cell.length_a   1.000
_cell.length_b   1.000
_cell.length_c   1.000
_cell.angle_alpha   90.00
_cell.angle_beta   90.00
_cell.angle_gamma   90.00
#
_symmetry.space_group_name_H-M   'P 1'
#
loop_
_entity.id
_entity.type
_entity.pdbx_description
1 polymer ?
#
loop_
_entity_poly.entity_id
_entity_poly.type
_entity_poly.pdbx_seq_one_letter_code
_entity_poly.pdbx_strand_id
1 'polypeptide(L)'
;DPGDDWLVESLRLYQDFYAFDLSGATRVLEWIDDKGVFVAGYESLKKNEILHLKLPLRLSVKENKGLFPERDFKVRHGGFSDRSIFDLKHVPHTRLLVTSGLPGCYLQVWQVAEDSDVIKAVSTIAVHEKEESLWPRVAVFSTLAPGVLHGARLRSLQVIDLESRKTTYTSGVGDIQ
;
A
#
# COMPACT_ATOMS: atom_id res chain seq x y z
N ASP A 1 1.67 -14.18 33.03
CA ASP A 1 2.36 -12.94 32.63
C ASP A 1 1.26 -11.95 32.25
N PRO A 2 1.20 -10.72 32.78
CA PRO A 2 0.17 -9.75 32.40
C PRO A 2 0.06 -9.50 30.88
N GLY A 3 1.07 -9.91 30.10
CA GLY A 3 1.08 -9.85 28.64
C GLY A 3 0.11 -10.77 27.91
N ASP A 4 -0.50 -11.77 28.56
CA ASP A 4 -1.38 -12.75 27.89
C ASP A 4 -2.89 -12.49 28.10
N ASP A 5 -3.25 -11.60 29.03
CA ASP A 5 -4.66 -11.36 29.39
C ASP A 5 -5.47 -10.77 28.23
N TRP A 6 -4.84 -9.92 27.40
CA TRP A 6 -5.50 -9.33 26.22
C TRP A 6 -5.88 -10.38 25.18
N LEU A 7 -5.07 -11.44 25.02
CA LEU A 7 -5.33 -12.50 24.05
C LEU A 7 -6.54 -13.32 24.48
N VAL A 8 -6.62 -13.67 25.76
CA VAL A 8 -7.75 -14.42 26.34
C VAL A 8 -9.05 -13.62 26.20
N GLU A 9 -9.02 -12.32 26.50
CA GLU A 9 -10.18 -11.44 26.31
C GLU A 9 -10.56 -11.29 24.83
N SER A 10 -9.58 -11.18 23.92
CA SER A 10 -9.85 -11.10 22.48
C SER A 10 -10.53 -12.37 21.95
N LEU A 11 -10.10 -13.56 22.42
CA LEU A 11 -10.71 -14.84 22.06
C LEU A 11 -12.15 -14.99 22.58
N ARG A 12 -12.55 -14.23 23.61
CA ARG A 12 -13.93 -14.21 24.10
C ARG A 12 -14.82 -13.25 23.30
N LEU A 13 -14.25 -12.15 22.82
CA LEU A 13 -15.00 -11.08 22.15
C LEU A 13 -15.18 -11.33 20.65
N TYR A 14 -14.21 -11.95 19.99
CA TYR A 14 -14.21 -12.15 18.54
C TYR A 14 -14.48 -13.60 18.17
N GLN A 15 -15.40 -13.80 17.22
CA GLN A 15 -15.68 -15.13 16.66
C GLN A 15 -14.47 -15.70 15.93
N ASP A 16 -13.75 -14.86 15.20
CA ASP A 16 -12.54 -15.23 14.48
C ASP A 16 -11.42 -14.24 14.81
N PHE A 17 -10.29 -14.78 15.26
CA PHE A 17 -9.08 -14.03 15.59
C PHE A 17 -7.91 -14.57 14.79
N TYR A 18 -7.21 -13.68 14.09
CA TYR A 18 -6.12 -14.02 13.17
C TYR A 18 -4.93 -13.10 13.37
N ALA A 19 -3.74 -13.67 13.29
CA ALA A 19 -2.48 -12.94 13.38
C ALA A 19 -1.57 -13.31 12.22
N PHE A 20 -0.72 -12.37 11.83
CA PHE A 20 0.38 -12.59 10.90
C PHE A 20 1.58 -11.78 11.37
N ASP A 21 2.68 -12.46 11.62
CA ASP A 21 3.90 -11.81 12.10
C ASP A 21 4.69 -11.23 10.93
N LEU A 22 4.80 -9.90 10.90
CA LEU A 22 5.61 -9.19 9.92
C LEU A 22 7.09 -9.19 10.35
N SER A 23 8.00 -9.27 9.38
CA SER A 23 9.45 -9.19 9.63
C SER A 23 9.92 -7.83 10.19
N GLY A 24 9.08 -6.80 10.06
CA GLY A 24 9.35 -5.47 10.53
C GLY A 24 8.07 -4.69 10.81
N ALA A 25 8.22 -3.56 11.49
CA ALA A 25 7.09 -2.69 11.80
C ALA A 25 6.42 -2.17 10.52
N THR A 26 5.09 -2.14 10.53
CA THR A 26 4.29 -1.53 9.47
C THR A 26 3.51 -0.34 10.01
N ARG A 27 3.24 0.63 9.12
CA ARG A 27 2.37 1.77 9.39
C ARG A 27 1.32 1.99 8.31
N VAL A 28 1.32 1.13 7.28
CA VAL A 28 0.42 1.22 6.14
C VAL A 28 -0.25 -0.13 5.91
N LEU A 29 -1.54 -0.07 5.67
CA LEU A 29 -2.37 -1.22 5.36
C LEU A 29 -3.39 -0.76 4.33
N GLU A 30 -3.41 -1.41 3.17
CA GLU A 30 -4.30 -1.07 2.07
C GLU A 30 -5.10 -2.31 1.65
N TRP A 31 -6.41 -2.25 1.85
CA TRP A 31 -7.32 -3.33 1.45
C TRP A 31 -7.38 -3.47 -0.05
N ILE A 32 -7.38 -4.72 -0.50
CA ILE A 32 -7.61 -5.10 -1.89
C ILE A 32 -8.90 -5.88 -1.86
N ASP A 33 -9.98 -5.22 -2.27
CA ASP A 33 -11.31 -5.81 -2.29
C ASP A 33 -11.66 -6.63 -1.02
N ASP A 34 -12.23 -7.81 -1.18
CA ASP A 34 -12.62 -8.74 -0.13
C ASP A 34 -11.65 -9.94 0.01
N LYS A 35 -10.49 -9.93 -0.68
CA LYS A 35 -9.60 -11.10 -0.77
C LYS A 35 -8.25 -10.91 -0.12
N GLY A 36 -7.81 -9.67 0.09
CA GLY A 36 -6.45 -9.44 0.54
C GLY A 36 -6.16 -8.04 1.02
N VAL A 37 -4.93 -7.88 1.45
CA VAL A 37 -4.41 -6.62 1.96
C VAL A 37 -2.96 -6.47 1.54
N PHE A 38 -2.58 -5.27 1.14
CA PHE A 38 -1.18 -4.90 1.01
C PHE A 38 -0.68 -4.26 2.30
N VAL A 39 0.52 -4.65 2.73
CA VAL A 39 1.23 -4.07 3.86
C VAL A 39 2.66 -3.75 3.44
N ALA A 40 3.26 -2.75 4.07
CA ALA A 40 4.65 -2.43 3.81
C ALA A 40 5.42 -1.96 5.06
N GLY A 41 6.71 -2.27 5.08
CA GLY A 41 7.64 -1.80 6.11
C GLY A 41 8.02 -0.32 5.96
N TYR A 42 8.46 0.30 7.06
CA TYR A 42 8.89 1.71 7.06
C TYR A 42 10.21 1.96 7.78
N GLU A 43 11.05 0.95 7.89
CA GLU A 43 12.36 1.01 8.56
C GLU A 43 13.36 1.79 7.69
N SER A 44 14.32 2.48 8.33
CA SER A 44 15.29 3.33 7.61
C SER A 44 16.63 2.65 7.32
N LEU A 45 16.97 1.60 8.08
CA LEU A 45 18.30 0.94 8.03
C LEU A 45 18.30 -0.43 7.34
N LYS A 46 17.13 -0.92 6.90
CA LYS A 46 16.98 -2.21 6.21
C LYS A 46 15.99 -2.09 5.06
N LYS A 47 16.00 -3.08 4.18
CA LYS A 47 14.98 -3.21 3.13
C LYS A 47 13.60 -3.41 3.76
N ASN A 48 12.62 -2.75 3.18
CA ASN A 48 11.22 -2.84 3.59
C ASN A 48 10.47 -3.77 2.66
N GLU A 49 9.84 -4.79 3.23
CA GLU A 49 8.95 -5.66 2.50
C GLU A 49 7.69 -4.92 2.06
N ILE A 50 7.20 -5.26 0.88
CA ILE A 50 5.86 -4.96 0.39
C ILE A 50 5.21 -6.31 0.18
N LEU A 51 4.18 -6.63 0.96
CA LEU A 51 3.53 -7.95 0.92
C LEU A 51 2.08 -7.80 0.50
N HIS A 52 1.64 -8.68 -0.40
CA HIS A 52 0.22 -8.99 -0.61
C HIS A 52 -0.13 -10.17 0.28
N LEU A 53 -0.92 -9.94 1.32
CA LEU A 53 -1.43 -11.00 2.17
C LEU A 53 -2.86 -11.36 1.74
N LYS A 54 -3.08 -12.62 1.40
CA LYS A 54 -4.42 -13.17 1.15
C LYS A 54 -5.09 -13.45 2.48
N LEU A 55 -6.36 -13.06 2.60
CA LEU A 55 -7.16 -13.30 3.79
C LEU A 55 -7.46 -14.80 3.97
N PRO A 56 -7.48 -15.30 5.21
CA PRO A 56 -8.11 -16.58 5.54
C PRO A 56 -9.55 -16.62 5.02
N LEU A 57 -9.99 -17.75 4.48
CA LEU A 57 -11.32 -17.90 3.86
C LEU A 57 -12.48 -17.62 4.84
N ARG A 58 -12.25 -17.79 6.14
CA ARG A 58 -13.21 -17.42 7.19
C ARG A 58 -13.43 -15.92 7.33
N LEU A 59 -12.43 -15.09 6.99
CA LEU A 59 -12.60 -13.63 6.94
C LEU A 59 -13.29 -13.16 5.66
N SER A 60 -13.42 -14.02 4.64
CA SER A 60 -14.14 -13.71 3.41
C SER A 60 -15.64 -13.84 3.62
N VAL A 61 -16.37 -12.72 3.57
CA VAL A 61 -17.83 -12.68 3.74
C VAL A 61 -18.56 -13.59 2.75
N LYS A 62 -17.99 -13.78 1.55
CA LYS A 62 -18.58 -14.61 0.48
C LYS A 62 -18.22 -16.08 0.62
N GLU A 63 -17.03 -16.39 1.12
CA GLU A 63 -16.47 -17.76 1.11
C GLU A 63 -16.54 -18.46 2.48
N ASN A 64 -17.01 -17.80 3.55
CA ASN A 64 -17.12 -18.37 4.90
C ASN A 64 -18.21 -19.47 5.08
N LYS A 65 -18.60 -20.18 4.01
CA LYS A 65 -19.54 -21.30 4.08
C LYS A 65 -18.78 -22.63 3.93
N GLY A 66 -18.09 -23.06 4.98
CA GLY A 66 -17.38 -24.34 4.96
C GLY A 66 -16.41 -24.56 6.11
N LEU A 67 -15.88 -25.78 6.20
CA LEU A 67 -14.75 -26.10 7.07
C LEU A 67 -13.46 -25.77 6.33
N PHE A 68 -12.83 -24.67 6.71
CA PHE A 68 -11.53 -24.27 6.17
C PHE A 68 -10.42 -24.64 7.15
N PRO A 69 -9.50 -25.55 6.78
CA PRO A 69 -8.34 -25.88 7.61
C PRO A 69 -7.33 -24.73 7.62
N GLU A 70 -7.36 -23.87 6.60
CA GLU A 70 -6.46 -22.71 6.47
C GLU A 70 -6.94 -21.57 7.37
N ARG A 71 -6.12 -21.27 8.37
CA ARG A 71 -6.40 -20.23 9.36
C ARG A 71 -5.56 -18.99 9.14
N ASP A 72 -4.38 -19.09 8.54
CA ASP A 72 -3.45 -17.96 8.54
C ASP A 72 -3.50 -17.17 7.23
N PHE A 73 -3.08 -15.90 7.32
CA PHE A 73 -2.81 -15.11 6.14
C PHE A 73 -1.73 -15.79 5.31
N LYS A 74 -1.88 -15.75 3.99
CA LYS A 74 -0.87 -16.29 3.07
C LYS A 74 -0.24 -15.17 2.28
N VAL A 75 1.09 -15.15 2.27
CA VAL A 75 1.83 -14.27 1.35
C VAL A 75 1.55 -14.75 -0.08
N ARG A 76 0.95 -13.89 -0.89
CA ARG A 76 0.66 -14.15 -2.30
C ARG A 76 1.73 -13.53 -3.21
N HIS A 77 2.16 -12.32 -2.88
CA HIS A 77 3.22 -11.63 -3.60
C HIS A 77 4.10 -10.87 -2.62
N GLY A 78 5.37 -10.72 -2.96
CA GLY A 78 6.36 -9.98 -2.18
C GLY A 78 7.23 -9.10 -3.06
N GLY A 79 7.63 -7.95 -2.52
CA GLY A 79 8.63 -7.06 -3.10
C GLY A 79 9.44 -6.40 -2.00
N PHE A 80 10.52 -5.73 -2.38
CA PHE A 80 11.38 -5.01 -1.46
C PHE A 80 11.58 -3.57 -1.92
N SER A 81 11.54 -2.64 -0.98
CA SER A 81 11.92 -1.25 -1.15
C SER A 81 13.12 -0.93 -0.29
N ASP A 82 14.10 -0.23 -0.85
CA ASP A 82 15.21 0.31 -0.07
C ASP A 82 14.80 1.58 0.72
N ARG A 83 13.54 2.00 0.62
CA ARG A 83 12.98 3.19 1.28
C ARG A 83 11.95 2.81 2.33
N SER A 84 11.75 3.70 3.30
CA SER A 84 10.65 3.61 4.25
C SER A 84 9.32 3.96 3.56
N ILE A 85 8.29 3.12 3.68
CA ILE A 85 7.00 3.34 3.02
C ILE A 85 5.99 3.92 4.03
N PHE A 86 5.54 5.15 3.76
CA PHE A 86 4.63 5.90 4.63
C PHE A 86 3.23 6.06 4.02
N ASP A 87 3.08 5.80 2.73
CA ASP A 87 1.81 5.70 2.03
C ASP A 87 1.88 4.56 1.01
N LEU A 88 0.79 3.80 0.88
CA LEU A 88 0.67 2.63 0.01
C LEU A 88 -0.76 2.57 -0.51
N LYS A 89 -0.91 2.59 -1.83
CA LYS A 89 -2.21 2.57 -2.50
C LYS A 89 -2.25 1.57 -3.62
N HIS A 90 -3.30 0.76 -3.66
CA HIS A 90 -3.60 -0.13 -4.78
C HIS A 90 -4.49 0.60 -5.77
N VAL A 91 -4.05 0.67 -7.03
CA VAL A 91 -4.80 1.39 -8.07
C VAL A 91 -5.97 0.51 -8.53
N PRO A 92 -7.24 0.95 -8.36
CA PRO A 92 -8.40 0.10 -8.62
C PRO A 92 -8.43 -0.46 -10.04
N HIS A 93 -8.89 -1.71 -10.17
CA HIS A 93 -9.00 -2.44 -11.45
C HIS A 93 -7.69 -2.62 -12.23
N THR A 94 -6.55 -2.41 -11.57
CA THR A 94 -5.23 -2.66 -12.15
C THR A 94 -4.42 -3.60 -11.26
N ARG A 95 -3.18 -3.89 -11.66
CA ARG A 95 -2.18 -4.57 -10.82
C ARG A 95 -1.07 -3.61 -10.37
N LEU A 96 -1.37 -2.32 -10.29
CA LEU A 96 -0.42 -1.29 -9.90
C LEU A 96 -0.55 -0.92 -8.43
N LEU A 97 0.59 -0.70 -7.79
CA LEU A 97 0.70 -0.04 -6.49
C LEU A 97 1.41 1.28 -6.64
N VAL A 98 1.05 2.25 -5.81
CA VAL A 98 1.79 3.49 -5.64
C VAL A 98 2.22 3.59 -4.19
N THR A 99 3.52 3.83 -3.96
CA THR A 99 4.05 4.10 -2.63
C THR A 99 4.74 5.45 -2.56
N SER A 100 4.73 6.04 -1.37
CA SER A 100 5.54 7.21 -1.02
C SER A 100 6.12 7.06 0.38
N GLY A 101 7.13 7.87 0.70
CA GLY A 101 7.79 7.86 1.99
C GLY A 101 9.17 8.48 1.93
N LEU A 102 10.01 8.20 2.93
CA LEU A 102 11.30 8.83 3.14
C LEU A 102 12.47 7.85 2.93
N PRO A 103 13.69 8.35 2.64
CA PRO A 103 14.01 9.72 2.25
C PRO A 103 13.58 10.04 0.81
N GLY A 104 13.52 11.34 0.48
CA GLY A 104 13.27 11.83 -0.88
C GLY A 104 11.80 12.05 -1.23
N CYS A 105 11.57 12.95 -2.17
CA CYS A 105 10.22 13.35 -2.59
C CYS A 105 9.88 12.72 -3.96
N TYR A 106 9.47 11.45 -3.94
CA TYR A 106 9.00 10.77 -5.14
C TYR A 106 8.01 9.67 -4.80
N LEU A 107 7.19 9.32 -5.78
CA LEU A 107 6.34 8.13 -5.73
C LEU A 107 7.02 6.99 -6.47
N GLN A 108 6.92 5.79 -5.94
CA GLN A 108 7.31 4.58 -6.64
C GLN A 108 6.05 3.85 -7.11
N VAL A 109 5.98 3.58 -8.41
CA VAL A 109 4.95 2.74 -9.00
C VAL A 109 5.49 1.31 -9.09
N TRP A 110 4.70 0.37 -8.60
CA TRP A 110 5.02 -1.06 -8.59
C TRP A 110 4.00 -1.83 -9.41
N GLN A 111 4.45 -2.93 -9.99
CA GLN A 111 3.63 -3.89 -10.70
C GLN A 111 3.59 -5.19 -9.91
N VAL A 112 2.39 -5.64 -9.57
CA VAL A 112 2.14 -7.00 -9.08
C VAL A 112 2.12 -7.93 -10.30
N ALA A 113 3.01 -8.91 -10.32
CA ALA A 113 3.09 -9.86 -11.42
C ALA A 113 1.82 -10.72 -11.53
N GLU A 114 1.52 -11.18 -12.74
CA GLU A 114 0.44 -12.12 -13.00
C GLU A 114 0.87 -13.56 -12.79
N ASP A 115 2.04 -13.91 -13.33
CA ASP A 115 2.54 -15.27 -13.42
C ASP A 115 3.65 -15.57 -12.39
N SER A 116 3.86 -14.68 -11.42
CA SER A 116 4.82 -14.89 -10.34
C SER A 116 4.36 -14.22 -9.05
N ASP A 117 5.04 -14.55 -7.96
CA ASP A 117 4.86 -13.99 -6.62
C ASP A 117 5.60 -12.66 -6.42
N VAL A 118 6.02 -11.99 -7.50
CA VAL A 118 6.89 -10.81 -7.41
C VAL A 118 6.09 -9.50 -7.53
N ILE A 119 6.40 -8.56 -6.64
CA ILE A 119 6.07 -7.14 -6.76
C ILE A 119 7.35 -6.40 -7.16
N LYS A 120 7.35 -5.74 -8.32
CA LYS A 120 8.52 -5.05 -8.86
C LYS A 120 8.26 -3.58 -9.12
N ALA A 121 9.25 -2.73 -8.86
CA ALA A 121 9.21 -1.33 -9.25
C ALA A 121 9.23 -1.21 -10.78
N VAL A 122 8.35 -0.36 -11.34
CA VAL A 122 8.21 -0.18 -12.81
C VAL A 122 8.30 1.28 -13.27
N SER A 123 8.05 2.23 -12.37
CA SER A 123 8.19 3.65 -12.67
C SER A 123 8.38 4.47 -11.41
N THR A 124 9.05 5.60 -11.54
CA THR A 124 9.26 6.58 -10.47
C THR A 124 8.70 7.91 -10.93
N ILE A 125 7.91 8.55 -10.07
CA ILE A 125 7.31 9.85 -10.29
C ILE A 125 8.02 10.84 -9.39
N ALA A 126 8.79 11.75 -9.97
CA ALA A 126 9.43 12.82 -9.21
C ALA A 126 8.38 13.78 -8.65
N VAL A 127 8.53 14.16 -7.38
CA VAL A 127 7.72 15.21 -6.75
C VAL A 127 8.64 16.36 -6.40
N HIS A 128 8.33 17.56 -6.90
CA HIS A 128 9.14 18.73 -6.64
C HIS A 128 8.83 19.30 -5.24
N GLU A 129 9.55 18.83 -4.23
CA GLU A 129 9.58 19.41 -2.90
C GLU A 129 11.04 19.47 -2.42
N LYS A 130 11.43 20.61 -1.83
CA LYS A 130 12.81 20.84 -1.37
C LYS A 130 13.03 20.41 0.07
N GLU A 131 11.95 20.25 0.84
CA GLU A 131 12.01 19.86 2.24
C GLU A 131 12.08 18.34 2.37
N GLU A 132 13.24 17.82 2.79
CA GLU A 132 13.51 16.37 2.89
C GLU A 132 12.72 15.65 4.00
N SER A 133 12.14 16.40 4.94
CA SER A 133 11.31 15.86 6.03
C SER A 133 9.88 15.50 5.57
N LEU A 134 9.46 15.99 4.41
CA LEU A 134 8.12 15.80 3.88
C LEU A 134 8.10 14.67 2.85
N TRP A 135 7.04 13.87 2.90
CA TRP A 135 6.73 12.90 1.86
C TRP A 135 5.41 13.26 1.19
N PRO A 136 5.24 12.96 -0.11
CA PRO A 136 3.97 13.16 -0.79
C PRO A 136 2.89 12.28 -0.17
N ARG A 137 1.70 12.83 0.08
CA ARG A 137 0.49 12.01 0.28
C ARG A 137 -0.06 11.59 -1.07
N VAL A 138 -0.68 10.41 -1.14
CA VAL A 138 -1.23 9.88 -2.39
C VAL A 138 -2.70 9.49 -2.26
N ALA A 139 -3.45 9.71 -3.33
CA ALA A 139 -4.74 9.12 -3.57
C ALA A 139 -4.77 8.56 -5.00
N VAL A 140 -5.47 7.45 -5.21
CA VAL A 140 -5.53 6.75 -6.50
C VAL A 140 -6.96 6.67 -7.01
N PHE A 141 -7.12 6.61 -8.32
CA PHE A 141 -8.41 6.47 -8.97
C PHE A 141 -8.24 5.74 -10.31
N SER A 142 -9.35 5.22 -10.84
CA SER A 142 -9.36 4.44 -12.09
C SER A 142 -10.75 4.52 -12.74
N THR A 143 -11.22 5.75 -13.03
CA THR A 143 -12.55 6.00 -13.62
C THR A 143 -12.50 6.13 -15.14
N LEU A 144 -11.56 6.92 -15.67
CA LEU A 144 -11.30 7.09 -17.10
C LEU A 144 -9.97 6.47 -17.51
N ALA A 145 -8.96 6.70 -16.67
CA ALA A 145 -7.64 6.09 -16.76
C ALA A 145 -7.09 5.91 -15.32
N PRO A 146 -6.19 4.93 -15.10
CA PRO A 146 -5.51 4.78 -13.83
C PRO A 146 -4.68 6.03 -13.52
N GLY A 147 -4.97 6.68 -12.39
CA GLY A 147 -4.34 7.93 -12.03
C GLY A 147 -3.99 8.04 -10.56
N VAL A 148 -3.04 8.92 -10.28
CA VAL A 148 -2.62 9.27 -8.92
C VAL A 148 -2.70 10.77 -8.72
N LEU A 149 -3.39 11.19 -7.67
CA LEU A 149 -3.30 12.53 -7.09
C LEU A 149 -2.23 12.50 -5.99
N HIS A 150 -1.27 13.40 -6.05
CA HIS A 150 -0.22 13.46 -5.03
C HIS A 150 0.22 14.88 -4.73
N GLY A 151 0.81 15.07 -3.54
CA GLY A 151 1.47 16.31 -3.17
C GLY A 151 2.02 16.24 -1.75
N ALA A 152 3.16 16.87 -1.51
CA ALA A 152 3.67 17.07 -0.15
C ALA A 152 2.94 18.23 0.55
N ARG A 153 2.37 19.17 -0.22
CA ARG A 153 1.59 20.30 0.26
C ARG A 153 0.38 20.53 -0.64
N LEU A 154 -0.61 21.26 -0.15
CA LEU A 154 -1.80 21.64 -0.92
C LEU A 154 -1.47 22.46 -2.18
N ARG A 155 -0.42 23.28 -2.13
CA ARG A 155 0.03 24.08 -3.28
C ARG A 155 0.82 23.30 -4.34
N SER A 156 1.19 22.05 -4.05
CA SER A 156 1.98 21.18 -4.94
C SER A 156 1.22 19.92 -5.34
N LEU A 157 -0.12 19.98 -5.34
CA LEU A 157 -0.96 18.89 -5.81
C LEU A 157 -0.78 18.70 -7.31
N GLN A 158 -0.57 17.47 -7.73
CA GLN A 158 -0.47 17.06 -9.12
C GLN A 158 -1.29 15.80 -9.35
N VAL A 159 -1.86 15.69 -10.54
CA VAL A 159 -2.49 14.46 -11.01
C VAL A 159 -1.66 13.92 -12.16
N ILE A 160 -1.30 12.64 -12.08
CA ILE A 160 -0.58 11.92 -13.12
C ILE A 160 -1.40 10.74 -13.58
N ASP A 161 -1.54 10.62 -14.89
CA ASP A 161 -2.03 9.43 -15.56
C ASP A 161 -0.91 8.38 -15.59
N LEU A 162 -1.17 7.20 -15.00
CA LEU A 162 -0.15 6.16 -14.78
C LEU A 162 0.21 5.40 -16.06
N GLU A 163 -0.66 5.39 -17.07
CA GLU A 163 -0.41 4.73 -18.35
C GLU A 163 0.47 5.58 -19.26
N SER A 164 0.04 6.81 -19.52
CA SER A 164 0.74 7.78 -20.37
C SER A 164 1.89 8.48 -19.66
N ARG A 165 1.94 8.43 -18.33
CA ARG A 165 2.91 9.12 -17.46
C ARG A 165 2.88 10.64 -17.62
N LYS A 166 1.74 11.19 -18.05
CA LYS A 166 1.57 12.63 -18.24
C LYS A 166 0.88 13.24 -17.03
N THR A 167 1.37 14.41 -16.62
CA THR A 167 0.68 15.27 -15.67
C THR A 167 -0.57 15.84 -16.32
N THR A 168 -1.74 15.54 -15.76
CA THR A 168 -3.03 16.03 -16.26
C THR A 168 -3.55 17.22 -15.47
N TYR A 169 -3.01 17.46 -14.26
CA TYR A 169 -3.33 18.62 -13.44
C TYR A 169 -2.14 19.01 -12.55
N THR A 170 -1.97 20.30 -12.30
CA THR A 170 -1.04 20.84 -11.30
C THR A 170 -1.69 22.03 -10.60
N SER A 171 -1.72 22.02 -9.26
CA SER A 171 -2.12 23.18 -8.46
C SER A 171 -0.97 24.19 -8.40
N GLY A 172 -1.29 25.48 -8.35
CA GLY A 172 -0.27 26.53 -8.18
C GLY A 172 0.40 27.00 -9.47
N VAL A 173 -0.14 26.61 -10.63
CA VAL A 173 0.12 27.28 -11.92
C VAL A 173 -1.19 27.95 -12.37
N GLY A 174 -1.34 29.21 -12.00
CA GLY A 174 -2.40 30.15 -12.41
C GLY A 174 -2.40 31.35 -11.45
N ASP A 175 -2.19 32.61 -11.84
CA ASP A 175 -1.98 33.26 -13.14
C ASP A 175 -0.96 34.39 -12.97
N ILE A 176 0.14 34.40 -13.73
CA ILE A 176 0.88 35.63 -14.05
C ILE A 176 1.23 35.54 -15.54
N GLN A 177 0.35 36.09 -16.36
CA GLN A 177 0.70 36.61 -17.67
C GLN A 177 0.17 38.04 -17.76
#